data_AF-A0A9D6IQ39-F1
#
_entry.id   AF-A0A9D6IQ39-F1
#
_cell.length_a   1.000
_cell.length_b   1.000
_cell.length_c   1.000
_cell.angle_alpha   90.00
_cell.angle_beta   90.00
_cell.angle_gamma   90.00
#
_symmetry.space_group_name_H-M   'P 1'
#
loop_
_entity.id
_entity.type
_entity.pdbx_description
1 polymer ?
#
loop_
_entity_poly.entity_id
_entity_poly.type
_entity_poly.pdbx_seq_one_letter_code
_entity_poly.pdbx_strand_id
1 'polypeptide(L)'
;MATDAIVNPVNNDLILGSDVSGAIRRIGGPQIQEECHAIGTIPLGEAVVTAAGGLPCRWVIHAAVVPLGLWADARWVRRGMQNALARAVERGAKSIAFPPVGHGAGGFAIDRCADIMLDEVLQHFRGDSPVEEAYFILHDAKDFAAFEERMKERLAGVDLTAPARPMRGEAPPLKVEPPGSALPPSPPPPPAQP
;
A
#
# COMPACT_ATOMS: atom_id res chain seq x y z
N MET A 1 7.85 -1.06 -13.45
CA MET A 1 8.55 -1.59 -12.27
C MET A 1 7.94 -2.92 -11.92
N ALA A 2 8.74 -3.99 -11.89
CA ALA A 2 8.34 -5.25 -11.28
C ALA A 2 8.86 -5.28 -9.84
N THR A 3 7.99 -5.60 -8.87
CA THR A 3 8.36 -5.81 -7.47
C THR A 3 7.75 -7.12 -6.97
N ASP A 4 8.31 -7.73 -5.93
CA ASP A 4 7.79 -8.98 -5.41
C ASP A 4 6.48 -8.77 -4.64
N ALA A 5 6.39 -7.69 -3.87
CA ALA A 5 5.21 -7.38 -3.07
C ALA A 5 4.81 -5.90 -3.18
N ILE A 6 3.51 -5.63 -3.18
CA ILE A 6 2.98 -4.27 -3.03
C ILE A 6 2.16 -4.17 -1.75
N VAL A 7 2.18 -3.01 -1.10
CA VAL A 7 1.35 -2.74 0.07
C VAL A 7 0.05 -2.06 -0.33
N ASN A 8 -1.05 -2.55 0.21
CA ASN A 8 -2.37 -1.97 0.09
C ASN A 8 -2.85 -1.44 1.45
N PRO A 9 -2.86 -0.12 1.68
CA PRO A 9 -3.54 0.48 2.81
C PRO A 9 -5.05 0.27 2.68
N VAL A 10 -5.66 -0.38 3.68
CA VAL A 10 -7.09 -0.73 3.65
C VAL A 10 -7.70 -0.61 5.05
N ASN A 11 -9.01 -0.77 5.12
CA ASN A 11 -9.75 -0.91 6.38
C ASN A 11 -9.60 -2.30 7.00
N ASN A 12 -9.98 -2.40 8.27
CA ASN A 12 -9.92 -3.62 9.07
C ASN A 12 -10.77 -4.76 8.48
N ASP A 13 -11.78 -4.47 7.67
CA ASP A 13 -12.64 -5.49 7.03
C ASP A 13 -12.13 -5.89 5.63
N LEU A 14 -10.93 -5.42 5.24
CA LEU A 14 -10.24 -5.76 4.00
C LEU A 14 -11.10 -5.51 2.74
N ILE A 15 -11.93 -4.46 2.78
CA ILE A 15 -12.79 -4.07 1.65
C ILE A 15 -12.01 -3.14 0.71
N LEU A 16 -11.73 -3.60 -0.51
CA LEU A 16 -11.02 -2.88 -1.55
C LEU A 16 -11.99 -1.98 -2.35
N GLY A 17 -12.26 -0.78 -1.80
CA GLY A 17 -13.25 0.15 -2.34
C GLY A 17 -12.71 1.17 -3.36
N SER A 18 -11.79 2.04 -2.94
CA SER A 18 -11.35 3.22 -3.71
C SER A 18 -9.83 3.38 -3.76
N ASP A 19 -9.37 4.40 -4.48
CA ASP A 19 -7.96 4.80 -4.58
C ASP A 19 -7.04 3.64 -4.97
N VAL A 20 -5.94 3.45 -4.23
CA VAL A 20 -4.99 2.35 -4.44
C VAL A 20 -5.68 0.99 -4.30
N SER A 21 -6.53 0.81 -3.29
CA SER A 21 -7.30 -0.43 -3.07
C SER A 21 -8.19 -0.76 -4.27
N GLY A 22 -8.89 0.23 -4.81
CA GLY A 22 -9.74 0.06 -6.00
C GLY A 22 -8.93 -0.24 -7.26
N ALA A 23 -7.76 0.39 -7.43
CA ALA A 23 -6.85 0.09 -8.54
C ALA A 23 -6.30 -1.34 -8.48
N ILE A 24 -5.89 -1.78 -7.28
CA ILE A 24 -5.43 -3.16 -7.02
C ILE A 24 -6.53 -4.16 -7.38
N ARG A 25 -7.76 -3.96 -6.90
CA ARG A 25 -8.88 -4.85 -7.24
C ARG A 25 -9.19 -4.88 -8.74
N ARG A 26 -9.18 -3.72 -9.39
CA ARG A 26 -9.48 -3.60 -10.84
C ARG A 26 -8.46 -4.32 -11.71
N ILE A 27 -7.18 -4.22 -11.36
CA ILE A 27 -6.07 -4.76 -12.18
C ILE A 27 -5.76 -6.20 -11.79
N GLY A 28 -5.77 -6.49 -10.49
CA GLY A 28 -5.50 -7.83 -9.95
C GLY A 28 -6.65 -8.81 -10.12
N GLY A 29 -7.89 -8.33 -10.24
CA GLY A 29 -9.08 -9.16 -10.43
C GLY A 29 -9.86 -9.40 -9.13
N PRO A 30 -11.08 -9.97 -9.25
CA PRO A 30 -11.98 -10.19 -8.11
C PRO A 30 -11.42 -11.14 -7.03
N GLN A 31 -10.51 -12.03 -7.40
CA GLN A 31 -9.93 -13.05 -6.53
C GLN A 31 -9.24 -12.46 -5.30
N ILE A 32 -8.62 -11.28 -5.44
CA ILE A 32 -7.99 -10.58 -4.30
C ILE A 32 -9.03 -10.24 -3.23
N GLN A 33 -10.21 -9.75 -3.64
CA GLN A 33 -11.28 -9.43 -2.70
C GLN A 33 -11.89 -10.70 -2.10
N GLU A 34 -11.98 -11.79 -2.86
CA GLU A 34 -12.44 -13.09 -2.37
C GLU A 34 -11.51 -13.67 -1.30
N GLU A 35 -10.19 -13.60 -1.50
CA GLU A 35 -9.19 -13.98 -0.48
C GLU A 35 -9.30 -13.09 0.76
N CYS A 36 -9.45 -11.77 0.60
CA CYS A 36 -9.70 -10.85 1.71
C CYS A 36 -10.97 -11.22 2.50
N HIS A 37 -12.06 -11.59 1.82
CA HIS A 37 -13.29 -12.03 2.49
C HIS A 37 -13.11 -13.34 3.25
N ALA A 38 -12.32 -14.28 2.73
CA ALA A 38 -11.99 -15.52 3.41
C ALA A 38 -11.12 -15.30 4.66
N ILE A 39 -10.25 -14.28 4.64
CA ILE A 39 -9.45 -13.87 5.82
C ILE A 39 -10.35 -13.21 6.87
N GLY A 40 -11.27 -12.35 6.45
CA GLY A 40 -12.17 -11.62 7.34
C GLY A 40 -11.50 -10.42 8.03
N THR A 41 -12.14 -9.92 9.08
CA THR A 41 -11.69 -8.72 9.80
C THR A 41 -10.38 -8.95 10.53
N ILE A 42 -9.44 -8.01 10.39
CA ILE A 42 -8.15 -8.00 11.09
C ILE A 42 -8.00 -6.78 12.01
N PRO A 43 -7.20 -6.86 13.09
CA PRO A 43 -6.94 -5.70 13.95
C PRO A 43 -6.31 -4.53 13.20
N LEU A 44 -6.62 -3.30 13.61
CA LEU A 44 -5.94 -2.11 13.09
C LEU A 44 -4.44 -2.14 13.43
N GLY A 45 -3.63 -1.80 12.44
CA GLY A 45 -2.18 -1.93 12.42
C GLY A 45 -1.67 -3.31 12.01
N GLU A 46 -2.53 -4.32 11.80
CA GLU A 46 -2.13 -5.63 11.30
C GLU A 46 -2.00 -5.67 9.77
N ALA A 47 -1.26 -6.64 9.24
CA ALA A 47 -1.14 -6.86 7.81
C ALA A 47 -1.28 -8.34 7.43
N VAL A 48 -1.97 -8.60 6.32
CA VAL A 48 -2.18 -9.94 5.75
C VAL A 48 -1.78 -10.00 4.28
N VAL A 49 -1.62 -11.20 3.74
CA VAL A 49 -1.14 -11.42 2.37
C VAL A 49 -2.16 -12.18 1.56
N THR A 50 -2.42 -11.72 0.34
CA THR A 50 -3.14 -12.44 -0.70
C THR A 50 -2.26 -12.66 -1.92
N ALA A 51 -2.70 -13.51 -2.85
CA ALA A 51 -2.14 -13.51 -4.20
C ALA A 51 -2.36 -12.16 -4.89
N ALA A 52 -1.53 -11.87 -5.89
CA ALA A 52 -1.58 -10.63 -6.67
C ALA A 52 -2.50 -10.67 -7.90
N GLY A 53 -3.04 -11.85 -8.24
CA GLY A 53 -3.88 -12.04 -9.42
C GLY A 53 -3.19 -11.54 -10.71
N GLY A 54 -3.84 -10.61 -11.40
CA GLY A 54 -3.31 -9.99 -12.64
C GLY A 54 -2.25 -8.91 -12.46
N LEU A 55 -1.88 -8.53 -11.22
CA LEU A 55 -0.85 -7.50 -10.99
C LEU A 55 0.55 -8.02 -11.33
N PRO A 56 1.48 -7.16 -11.80
CA PRO A 56 2.85 -7.53 -12.11
C PRO A 56 3.73 -7.64 -10.85
N CYS A 57 3.24 -8.35 -9.83
CA CYS A 57 3.93 -8.68 -8.59
C CYS A 57 3.47 -10.07 -8.11
N ARG A 58 4.10 -10.60 -7.05
CA ARG A 58 3.76 -11.93 -6.54
C ARG A 58 2.69 -11.84 -5.45
N TRP A 59 2.78 -10.82 -4.61
CA TRP A 59 1.96 -10.69 -3.41
C TRP A 59 1.37 -9.29 -3.25
N VAL A 60 0.15 -9.22 -2.72
CA VAL A 60 -0.42 -7.99 -2.17
C VAL A 60 -0.45 -8.13 -0.65
N ILE A 61 0.13 -7.15 0.04
CA ILE A 61 0.17 -7.08 1.49
C ILE A 61 -0.83 -6.02 1.94
N HIS A 62 -1.95 -6.45 2.50
CA HIS A 62 -3.04 -5.61 2.95
C HIS A 62 -2.78 -5.15 4.38
N ALA A 63 -2.52 -3.85 4.58
CA ALA A 63 -2.28 -3.27 5.90
C ALA A 63 -3.52 -2.50 6.36
N ALA A 64 -4.12 -2.95 7.47
CA ALA A 64 -5.31 -2.33 8.05
C ALA A 64 -4.96 -1.05 8.83
N VAL A 65 -4.83 0.09 8.14
CA VAL A 65 -4.33 1.34 8.74
C VAL A 65 -5.35 2.47 8.76
N VAL A 66 -6.47 2.31 8.05
CA VAL A 66 -7.55 3.31 7.99
C VAL A 66 -8.86 2.67 8.46
N PRO A 67 -9.39 2.96 9.65
CA PRO A 67 -10.66 2.40 10.06
C PRO A 67 -11.80 2.85 9.13
N LEU A 68 -12.84 2.02 9.01
CA LEU A 68 -14.02 2.38 8.21
C LEU A 68 -14.66 3.68 8.71
N GLY A 69 -14.74 4.68 7.83
CA GLY A 69 -15.37 5.97 8.10
C GLY A 69 -14.58 6.90 9.04
N LEU A 70 -13.33 6.55 9.40
CA LEU A 70 -12.49 7.34 10.30
C LEU A 70 -11.11 7.61 9.68
N TRP A 71 -10.35 8.45 10.37
CA TRP A 71 -9.04 8.91 9.94
C TRP A 71 -7.96 7.94 10.43
N ALA A 72 -6.85 7.86 9.71
CA ALA A 72 -5.70 7.06 10.14
C ALA A 72 -5.02 7.68 11.37
N ASP A 73 -4.55 6.82 12.27
CA ASP A 73 -3.76 7.19 13.46
C ASP A 73 -2.30 6.78 13.23
N ALA A 74 -1.37 7.61 13.69
CA ALA A 74 0.07 7.36 13.59
C ALA A 74 0.48 5.97 14.11
N ARG A 75 -0.20 5.48 15.16
CA ARG A 75 0.04 4.15 15.75
C ARG A 75 -0.30 3.04 14.77
N TRP A 76 -1.37 3.15 13.99
CA TRP A 76 -1.76 2.14 13.01
C TRP A 76 -0.90 2.21 11.76
N VAL A 77 -0.55 3.40 11.29
CA VAL A 77 0.40 3.55 10.17
C VAL A 77 1.74 2.90 10.53
N ARG A 78 2.27 3.18 11.73
CA ARG A 78 3.53 2.61 12.21
C ARG A 78 3.49 1.08 12.29
N ARG A 79 2.48 0.54 12.98
CA ARG A 79 2.31 -0.92 13.10
C ARG A 79 2.05 -1.60 11.75
N GLY A 80 1.27 -0.95 10.88
CA GLY A 80 0.99 -1.44 9.53
C GLY A 80 2.25 -1.53 8.67
N MET A 81 3.15 -0.54 8.75
CA MET A 81 4.46 -0.59 8.09
C MET A 81 5.31 -1.75 8.59
N GLN A 82 5.44 -1.90 9.91
CA GLN A 82 6.20 -2.99 10.55
C GLN A 82 5.69 -4.36 10.13
N ASN A 83 4.37 -4.57 10.25
CA ASN A 83 3.73 -5.82 9.88
C ASN A 83 3.83 -6.08 8.38
N ALA A 84 3.69 -5.06 7.52
CA ALA A 84 3.84 -5.26 6.08
C ALA A 84 5.26 -5.71 5.69
N LEU A 85 6.28 -5.12 6.28
CA LEU A 85 7.68 -5.55 6.10
C LEU A 85 7.89 -6.98 6.61
N ALA A 86 7.35 -7.33 7.78
CA ALA A 86 7.41 -8.69 8.31
C ALA A 86 6.75 -9.71 7.36
N ARG A 87 5.57 -9.40 6.82
CA ARG A 87 4.89 -10.24 5.83
C ARG A 87 5.70 -10.39 4.54
N ALA A 88 6.41 -9.36 4.11
CA ALA A 88 7.29 -9.44 2.95
C ALA A 88 8.44 -10.43 3.18
N VAL A 89 9.07 -10.35 4.36
CA VAL A 89 10.12 -11.28 4.79
C VAL A 89 9.60 -12.72 4.85
N GLU A 90 8.45 -12.95 5.49
CA GLU A 90 7.82 -14.28 5.59
C GLU A 90 7.53 -14.90 4.23
N ARG A 91 7.24 -14.09 3.22
CA ARG A 91 6.97 -14.52 1.84
C ARG A 91 8.23 -14.61 0.96
N GLY A 92 9.40 -14.31 1.51
CA GLY A 92 10.66 -14.29 0.78
C GLY A 92 10.69 -13.25 -0.34
N ALA A 93 9.98 -12.13 -0.17
CA ALA A 93 10.04 -11.01 -1.09
C ALA A 93 11.41 -10.32 -0.96
N LYS A 94 12.05 -10.03 -2.09
CA LYS A 94 13.30 -9.24 -2.13
C LYS A 94 13.03 -7.76 -2.36
N SER A 95 11.85 -7.42 -2.87
CA SER A 95 11.44 -6.05 -3.08
C SER A 95 10.01 -5.80 -2.63
N ILE A 96 9.75 -4.61 -2.10
CA ILE A 96 8.43 -4.18 -1.65
C ILE A 96 8.14 -2.74 -2.06
N ALA A 97 6.92 -2.46 -2.50
CA ALA A 97 6.48 -1.10 -2.84
C ALA A 97 5.35 -0.61 -1.93
N PHE A 98 5.46 0.63 -1.47
CA PHE A 98 4.49 1.29 -0.60
C PHE A 98 3.91 2.53 -1.29
N PRO A 99 2.58 2.68 -1.37
CA PRO A 99 1.97 4.00 -1.56
C PRO A 99 2.07 4.80 -0.24
N PRO A 100 1.73 6.10 -0.22
CA PRO A 100 1.58 6.89 1.02
C PRO A 100 0.57 6.26 2.00
N VAL A 101 1.06 5.50 2.98
CA VAL A 101 0.24 4.73 3.93
C VAL A 101 -0.49 5.64 4.91
N GLY A 102 -1.83 5.61 4.88
CA GLY A 102 -2.68 6.47 5.71
C GLY A 102 -2.95 7.86 5.13
N HIS A 103 -2.24 8.27 4.07
CA HIS A 103 -2.54 9.50 3.32
C HIS A 103 -3.75 9.31 2.38
N GLY A 104 -4.17 10.37 1.67
CA GLY A 104 -5.34 10.34 0.78
C GLY A 104 -6.64 10.18 1.58
N ALA A 105 -7.42 9.13 1.28
CA ALA A 105 -8.68 8.86 1.97
C ALA A 105 -8.55 8.67 3.50
N GLY A 106 -7.36 8.32 4.01
CA GLY A 106 -7.11 8.22 5.44
C GLY A 106 -6.88 9.55 6.16
N GLY A 107 -6.76 10.67 5.42
CA GLY A 107 -6.63 12.02 5.99
C GLY A 107 -5.33 12.30 6.75
N PHE A 108 -4.35 11.39 6.72
CA PHE A 108 -3.08 11.58 7.42
C PHE A 108 -2.18 12.57 6.67
N ALA A 109 -1.61 13.54 7.38
CA ALA A 109 -0.76 14.57 6.76
C ALA A 109 0.47 13.93 6.08
N ILE A 110 0.77 14.36 4.85
CA ILE A 110 1.84 13.75 4.03
C ILE A 110 3.21 13.80 4.72
N ASP A 111 3.53 14.88 5.41
CA ASP A 111 4.81 15.02 6.13
C ASP A 111 4.95 13.96 7.23
N ARG A 112 3.87 13.75 7.99
CA ARG A 112 3.80 12.73 9.06
C ARG A 112 3.81 11.32 8.49
N CYS A 113 3.19 11.12 7.33
CA CYS A 113 3.21 9.87 6.57
C CYS A 113 4.65 9.52 6.17
N ALA A 114 5.34 10.46 5.51
CA ALA A 114 6.73 10.34 5.10
C ALA A 114 7.64 10.03 6.28
N ASP A 115 7.48 10.77 7.39
CA ASP A 115 8.28 10.55 8.59
C ASP A 115 8.18 9.11 9.10
N ILE A 116 6.96 8.61 9.33
CA ILE A 116 6.75 7.26 9.86
C ILE A 116 7.23 6.21 8.87
N MET A 117 6.89 6.35 7.59
CA MET A 117 7.24 5.36 6.58
C MET A 117 8.75 5.23 6.40
N LEU A 118 9.46 6.36 6.34
CA LEU A 118 10.92 6.37 6.22
C LEU A 118 11.59 5.82 7.48
N ASP A 119 11.12 6.21 8.68
CA ASP A 119 11.66 5.69 9.94
C ASP A 119 11.59 4.16 10.00
N GLU A 120 10.43 3.58 9.67
CA GLU A 120 10.21 2.13 9.76
C GLU A 120 11.00 1.36 8.70
N VAL A 121 11.08 1.86 7.47
CA VAL A 121 11.87 1.23 6.41
C VAL A 121 13.37 1.30 6.71
N LEU A 122 13.87 2.46 7.14
CA LEU A 122 15.28 2.61 7.52
C LEU A 122 15.61 1.76 8.74
N GLN A 123 14.73 1.69 9.74
CA GLN A 123 14.92 0.83 10.90
C GLN A 123 14.98 -0.64 10.49
N HIS A 124 14.10 -1.07 9.59
CA HIS A 124 14.11 -2.44 9.08
C HIS A 124 15.41 -2.81 8.34
N PHE A 125 15.97 -1.88 7.58
CA PHE A 125 17.23 -2.08 6.83
C PHE A 125 18.51 -1.86 7.65
N ARG A 126 18.42 -1.48 8.94
CA ARG A 126 19.60 -1.45 9.83
C ARG A 126 20.10 -2.85 10.22
N GLY A 127 19.28 -3.89 10.05
CA GLY A 127 19.65 -5.28 10.32
C GLY A 127 19.86 -6.10 9.04
N ASP A 128 20.09 -7.39 9.20
CA ASP A 128 20.14 -8.35 8.10
C ASP A 128 18.72 -8.63 7.57
N SER A 129 18.20 -7.75 6.72
CA SER A 129 16.93 -7.96 6.05
C SER A 129 17.13 -8.74 4.73
N PRO A 130 16.31 -9.78 4.47
CA PRO A 130 16.28 -10.43 3.16
C PRO A 130 15.56 -9.59 2.10
N VAL A 131 14.84 -8.54 2.50
CA VAL A 131 14.31 -7.52 1.59
C VAL A 131 15.48 -6.62 1.19
N GLU A 132 15.76 -6.52 -0.10
CA GLU A 132 16.88 -5.75 -0.67
C GLU A 132 16.45 -4.32 -1.05
N GLU A 133 15.18 -4.14 -1.46
CA GLU A 133 14.71 -2.90 -2.07
C GLU A 133 13.31 -2.52 -1.54
N ALA A 134 13.16 -1.27 -1.09
CA ALA A 134 11.85 -0.68 -0.77
C ALA A 134 11.60 0.54 -1.65
N TYR A 135 10.40 0.61 -2.22
CA TYR A 135 10.00 1.70 -3.12
C TYR A 135 8.84 2.49 -2.50
N PHE A 136 8.93 3.82 -2.58
CA PHE A 136 7.82 4.72 -2.25
C PHE A 136 7.18 5.22 -3.54
N ILE A 137 5.92 4.86 -3.78
CA ILE A 137 5.20 5.14 -5.03
C ILE A 137 4.35 6.40 -4.83
N LEU A 138 4.85 7.53 -5.34
CA LEU A 138 4.29 8.86 -5.12
C LEU A 138 3.74 9.38 -6.46
N HIS A 139 2.45 9.77 -6.47
CA HIS A 139 1.74 10.11 -7.71
C HIS A 139 1.86 11.56 -8.12
N ASP A 140 2.09 12.47 -7.17
CA ASP A 140 2.21 13.90 -7.44
C ASP A 140 3.52 14.51 -6.92
N ALA A 141 3.85 15.67 -7.47
CA ALA A 141 5.11 16.35 -7.18
C ALA A 141 5.19 16.87 -5.74
N LYS A 142 4.05 17.14 -5.09
CA LYS A 142 4.01 17.64 -3.71
C LYS A 142 4.36 16.52 -2.74
N ASP A 143 3.73 15.35 -2.90
CA ASP A 143 4.02 14.17 -2.11
C ASP A 143 5.46 13.69 -2.34
N PHE A 144 5.93 13.73 -3.58
CA PHE A 144 7.32 13.46 -3.92
C PHE A 144 8.29 14.39 -3.19
N ALA A 145 8.08 15.71 -3.29
CA ALA A 145 8.93 16.69 -2.62
C ALA A 145 8.94 16.48 -1.11
N ALA A 146 7.79 16.13 -0.53
CA ALA A 146 7.69 15.86 0.89
C ALA A 146 8.58 14.68 1.30
N PHE A 147 8.44 13.52 0.66
CA PHE A 147 9.28 12.35 0.92
C PHE A 147 10.76 12.62 0.64
N GLU A 148 11.08 13.32 -0.45
CA GLU A 148 12.46 13.61 -0.84
C GLU A 148 13.18 14.45 0.23
N GLU A 149 12.54 15.50 0.75
CA GLU A 149 13.06 16.34 1.82
C GLU A 149 13.37 15.50 3.08
N ARG A 150 12.38 14.72 3.55
CA ARG A 150 12.52 13.91 4.78
C ARG A 150 13.53 12.78 4.63
N MET A 151 13.68 12.25 3.43
CA MET A 151 14.67 11.22 3.12
C MET A 151 16.10 11.79 3.12
N LYS A 152 16.30 12.98 2.53
CA LYS A 152 17.59 13.70 2.57
C LYS A 152 18.04 13.98 4.01
N GLU A 153 17.13 14.43 4.87
CA GLU A 153 17.42 14.68 6.29
C GLU A 153 17.88 13.41 7.03
N ARG A 154 17.20 12.28 6.81
CA ARG A 154 17.51 11.01 7.48
C ARG A 154 18.78 10.34 6.98
N LEU A 155 19.12 10.57 5.71
CA LEU A 155 20.31 10.03 5.07
C LEU A 155 21.51 10.98 5.15
N ALA A 156 21.36 12.15 5.77
CA ALA A 156 22.47 13.05 6.02
C ALA A 156 23.53 12.34 6.89
N GLY A 157 24.66 11.96 6.28
CA GLY A 157 25.74 11.22 6.93
C GLY A 157 25.71 9.70 6.71
N VAL A 158 24.73 9.17 5.97
CA VAL A 158 24.77 7.80 5.43
C VAL A 158 25.52 7.83 4.11
N ASP A 159 26.55 7.00 3.97
CA ASP A 159 27.27 6.85 2.72
C ASP A 159 26.38 6.13 1.68
N LEU A 160 25.78 6.91 0.78
CA LEU A 160 24.94 6.42 -0.32
C LEU A 160 25.75 6.05 -1.57
N THR A 161 27.07 5.85 -1.48
CA THR A 161 27.94 5.53 -2.64
C THR A 161 27.61 4.20 -3.33
N ALA A 162 26.73 3.38 -2.76
CA ALA A 162 26.13 2.28 -3.51
C ALA A 162 25.30 2.86 -4.68
N PRO A 163 25.65 2.58 -5.95
CA PRO A 163 24.89 3.11 -7.07
C PRO A 163 23.44 2.66 -6.96
N ALA A 164 22.50 3.60 -7.08
CA ALA A 164 21.09 3.27 -7.23
C ALA A 164 20.98 2.25 -8.37
N ARG A 165 20.51 1.04 -8.05
CA ARG A 165 20.28 0.04 -9.10
C ARG A 165 19.24 0.63 -10.04
N PRO A 166 19.47 0.59 -11.37
CA PRO A 166 18.46 1.05 -12.32
C PRO A 166 17.16 0.28 -12.04
N MET A 167 16.04 1.00 -12.00
CA MET A 167 14.73 0.37 -11.83
C MET A 167 14.60 -0.78 -12.84
N ARG A 168 14.30 -1.99 -12.34
CA ARG A 168 14.12 -3.16 -13.22
C ARG A 168 12.89 -2.96 -14.10
N GLY A 169 13.13 -2.53 -15.33
CA GLY A 169 12.14 -2.41 -16.40
C GLY A 169 11.03 -1.40 -16.11
N GLU A 170 10.71 -0.58 -17.11
CA GLU A 170 9.36 -0.05 -17.18
C GLU A 170 8.40 -1.24 -17.27
N ALA A 171 7.46 -1.31 -16.33
CA ALA A 171 6.32 -2.19 -16.56
C ALA A 171 5.58 -1.51 -17.71
N PRO A 172 5.14 -2.23 -18.76
CA PRO A 172 4.36 -1.63 -19.82
C PRO A 172 3.21 -0.84 -19.15
N PRO A 173 2.89 0.37 -19.65
CA PRO A 173 1.81 1.16 -19.08
C PRO A 173 0.58 0.27 -18.98
N LEU A 174 0.12 0.06 -17.74
CA LEU A 174 -1.13 -0.66 -17.50
C LEU A 174 -2.20 0.17 -18.20
N LYS A 175 -2.74 -0.35 -19.32
CA LYS A 175 -3.89 0.24 -20.00
C LYS A 175 -5.07 0.11 -19.05
N VAL A 176 -5.24 1.12 -18.22
CA VAL A 176 -6.45 1.28 -17.43
C VAL A 176 -7.46 1.94 -18.36
N GLU A 177 -8.37 1.14 -18.90
CA GLU A 177 -9.54 1.71 -19.54
C GLU A 177 -10.32 2.54 -18.50
N PRO A 178 -10.80 3.75 -18.85
CA PRO A 178 -11.63 4.52 -17.93
C PRO A 178 -12.85 3.67 -17.54
N PRO A 179 -13.35 3.81 -16.29
CA PRO A 179 -14.55 3.09 -15.89
C PRO A 179 -15.65 3.38 -16.90
N GLY A 180 -16.24 2.32 -17.46
CA GLY A 180 -17.48 2.44 -18.23
C GLY A 180 -18.48 3.22 -17.38
N SER A 181 -19.04 4.29 -17.92
CA SER A 181 -19.86 5.30 -17.26
C SER A 181 -21.20 4.80 -16.68
N ALA A 182 -21.38 3.49 -16.57
CA ALA A 182 -22.57 2.89 -15.99
C ALA A 182 -22.38 2.77 -14.47
N LEU A 183 -22.91 3.75 -13.73
CA LEU A 183 -23.32 3.50 -12.35
C LEU A 183 -24.22 2.26 -12.32
N PRO A 184 -24.02 1.30 -11.40
CA PRO A 184 -25.00 0.24 -11.20
C PRO A 184 -26.37 0.88 -10.90
N PRO A 185 -27.48 0.32 -11.42
CA PRO A 185 -28.81 0.86 -11.17
C PRO A 185 -29.05 0.91 -9.65
N SER A 186 -29.59 2.03 -9.17
CA SER A 186 -29.96 2.19 -7.77
C SER A 186 -30.88 1.03 -7.34
N PRO A 187 -30.72 0.50 -6.12
CA PRO A 187 -31.63 -0.51 -5.60
C PRO A 187 -33.08 0.02 -5.58
N PRO A 188 -34.08 -0.83 -5.84
CA PRO A 188 -35.48 -0.42 -5.78
C PRO A 188 -35.82 0.10 -4.38
N PRO A 189 -36.71 1.10 -4.26
CA PRO A 189 -37.14 1.60 -2.95
C PRO A 189 -37.77 0.46 -2.14
N PRO A 190 -37.61 0.47 -0.80
CA PRO A 190 -38.25 -0.52 0.06
C PRO A 190 -39.78 -0.48 -0.11
N PRO A 191 -40.47 -1.63 0.01
CA PRO A 191 -41.92 -1.68 -0.08
C PRO A 191 -42.53 -0.79 1.00
N ALA A 192 -43.55 -0.02 0.62
CA ALA A 192 -44.32 0.78 1.57
C ALA A 192 -44.91 -0.14 2.64
N GLN A 193 -44.59 0.14 3.91
CA GLN A 193 -45.22 -0.55 5.03
C GLN A 193 -46.70 -0.14 5.12
N PRO A 194 -47.60 -1.05 5.50
CA PRO A 194 -49.03 -0.81 5.56
C PRO A 194 -49.44 0.23 6.61
#